data_AF-A0A1G2YAN9-F1
#
_entry.id   AF-A0A1G2YAN9-F1
#
_cell.length_a   1.000
_cell.length_b   1.000
_cell.length_c   1.000
_cell.angle_alpha   90.00
_cell.angle_beta   90.00
_cell.angle_gamma   90.00
#
_symmetry.space_group_name_H-M   'P 1'
#
loop_
_entity.id
_entity.type
_entity.pdbx_description
1 polymer ?
#
loop_
_entity_poly.entity_id
_entity_poly.type
_entity_poly.pdbx_seq_one_letter_code
_entity_poly.pdbx_strand_id
1 'polypeptide(L)'
;MTYTFEQAKRKFQDDKIRELSQDPSGLRFLKLRSLSRTEYMDRLVRDCSLSHSSLTGDNLFRFLYNSEITVEQIEQTIRSIYTEERAIRIQVEDELVSELYKVNVFDWGGLHQNSLEKTIVDNYVKKIRSYNQLCDSVENELHNSMRGYVICSWYNHWTSRIIEDIFRDHTQILPAIGLIKKIDFFFKDVPFDLKVTYMPEGFIHEQRRSEGLRPEVVLLKRFCRENSIHFDESLSEARLKEDLWAKISDYPSENAKQLIGELKNKRIKYLESAVNNPAMLIKWLYENQGVRRFDASNRLFLVLVDCDNFFDSWKLKRAKPLLVEKIHSHLNADGCNPGFNVSFEWYGTNYEVTSDIIFVIHSR
;
A
#
# COMPACT_ATOMS: atom_id res chain seq x y z
N MET A 1 8.63 20.27 23.21
CA MET A 1 8.05 21.63 23.36
C MET A 1 6.56 21.42 23.32
N THR A 2 5.85 21.64 24.42
CA THR A 2 4.40 21.37 24.46
C THR A 2 3.68 22.26 23.45
N TYR A 3 3.09 21.65 22.42
CA TYR A 3 2.27 22.33 21.43
C TYR A 3 0.95 22.77 22.06
N THR A 4 0.56 24.01 21.81
CA THR A 4 -0.85 24.42 21.97
C THR A 4 -1.71 23.76 20.88
N PHE A 5 -3.02 23.69 21.09
CA PHE A 5 -3.95 23.15 20.08
C PHE A 5 -3.77 23.79 18.71
N GLU A 6 -3.66 25.14 18.65
CA GLU A 6 -3.50 25.87 17.39
C GLU A 6 -2.17 25.57 16.70
N GLN A 7 -1.09 25.42 17.47
CA GLN A 7 0.21 25.04 16.92
C GLN A 7 0.17 23.62 16.36
N ALA A 8 -0.41 22.67 17.10
CA ALA A 8 -0.54 21.29 16.67
C ALA A 8 -1.40 21.16 15.40
N LYS A 9 -2.54 21.86 15.38
CA LYS A 9 -3.43 21.93 14.22
C LYS A 9 -2.75 22.49 12.99
N ARG A 10 -1.99 23.58 13.13
CA ARG A 10 -1.22 24.17 12.03
C ARG A 10 -0.16 23.21 11.49
N LYS A 11 0.61 22.57 12.38
CA LYS A 11 1.61 21.56 11.97
C LYS A 11 0.99 20.39 11.23
N PHE A 12 -0.19 19.94 11.65
CA PHE A 12 -0.93 18.89 10.95
C PHE A 12 -1.37 19.34 9.54
N GLN A 13 -1.87 20.57 9.40
CA GLN A 13 -2.25 21.16 8.10
C GLN A 13 -1.04 21.32 7.16
N ASP A 14 0.13 21.63 7.71
CA ASP A 14 1.40 21.76 7.01
C ASP A 14 2.08 20.40 6.70
N ASP A 15 1.37 19.27 6.87
CA ASP A 15 1.87 17.91 6.66
C ASP A 15 3.10 17.53 7.53
N LYS A 16 3.27 18.18 8.69
CA LYS A 16 4.38 17.92 9.65
C LYS A 16 4.04 16.81 10.67
N ILE A 17 3.50 15.68 10.19
CA ILE A 17 3.04 14.57 11.05
C ILE A 17 4.18 13.97 11.88
N ARG A 18 5.36 13.75 11.28
CA ARG A 18 6.54 13.23 12.00
C ARG A 18 6.98 14.16 13.14
N GLU A 19 6.97 15.47 12.90
CA GLU A 19 7.32 16.46 13.93
C GLU A 19 6.34 16.39 15.10
N LEU A 20 5.03 16.29 14.81
CA LEU A 20 3.99 16.14 15.82
C LEU A 20 4.17 14.86 16.64
N SER A 21 4.48 13.73 16.01
CA SER A 21 4.60 12.45 16.71
C SER A 21 5.82 12.37 17.63
N GLN A 22 6.80 13.26 17.48
CA GLN A 22 7.99 13.32 18.31
C GLN A 22 7.78 14.09 19.64
N ASP A 23 6.68 14.83 19.76
CA ASP A 23 6.32 15.53 20.99
C ASP A 23 5.08 14.90 21.64
N PRO A 24 5.05 14.65 22.97
CA PRO A 24 3.91 14.03 23.65
C PRO A 24 2.57 14.74 23.41
N SER A 25 2.57 16.07 23.35
CA SER A 25 1.34 16.84 23.09
C SER A 25 0.92 16.81 21.62
N GLY A 26 1.88 16.76 20.70
CA GLY A 26 1.61 16.53 19.27
C GLY A 26 1.07 15.12 19.01
N LEU A 27 1.61 14.11 19.68
CA LEU A 27 1.09 12.74 19.61
C LEU A 27 -0.33 12.64 20.19
N ARG A 28 -0.60 13.31 21.32
CA ARG A 28 -1.96 13.46 21.87
C ARG A 28 -2.91 14.08 20.83
N PHE A 29 -2.49 15.13 20.14
CA PHE A 29 -3.28 15.74 19.07
C PHE A 29 -3.61 14.72 17.97
N LEU A 30 -2.63 13.93 17.50
CA LEU A 30 -2.83 12.93 16.46
C LEU A 30 -3.77 11.80 16.91
N LYS A 31 -3.63 11.31 18.15
CA LYS A 31 -4.54 10.30 18.72
C LYS A 31 -5.97 10.84 18.83
N LEU A 32 -6.17 12.06 19.35
CA LEU A 32 -7.48 12.72 19.37
C LEU A 32 -8.03 12.99 17.96
N ARG A 33 -7.16 13.27 16.97
CA ARG A 33 -7.58 13.45 15.58
C ARG A 33 -8.25 12.19 15.02
N SER A 34 -7.88 11.00 15.52
CA SER A 34 -8.57 9.73 15.23
C SER A 34 -10.03 9.72 15.66
N LEU A 35 -10.41 10.58 16.61
CA LEU A 35 -11.77 10.67 17.14
C LEU A 35 -12.53 11.87 16.56
N SER A 36 -12.03 12.52 15.50
CA SER A 36 -12.57 13.81 15.03
C SER A 36 -14.03 13.82 14.54
N ARG A 37 -14.68 12.66 14.39
CA ARG A 37 -16.14 12.58 14.16
C ARG A 37 -16.87 12.95 15.44
N THR A 38 -17.94 13.74 15.32
CA THR A 38 -18.72 14.21 16.48
C THR A 38 -19.16 13.06 17.39
N GLU A 39 -19.67 11.97 16.82
CA GLU A 39 -20.12 10.78 17.56
C GLU A 39 -19.01 10.12 18.40
N TYR A 40 -17.76 10.13 17.92
CA TYR A 40 -16.60 9.57 18.63
C TYR A 40 -16.08 10.52 19.71
N MET A 41 -16.07 11.83 19.45
CA MET A 41 -15.76 12.83 20.48
C MET A 41 -16.79 12.78 21.61
N ASP A 42 -18.08 12.68 21.29
CA ASP A 42 -19.15 12.54 22.28
C ASP A 42 -19.01 11.24 23.07
N ARG A 43 -18.55 10.16 22.44
CA ARG A 43 -18.24 8.90 23.14
C ARG A 43 -17.11 9.11 24.15
N LEU A 44 -16.02 9.76 23.76
CA LEU A 44 -14.90 10.07 24.67
C LEU A 44 -15.35 10.93 25.85
N VAL A 45 -16.18 11.95 25.61
CA VAL A 45 -16.77 12.79 26.67
C VAL A 45 -17.53 11.94 27.68
N ARG A 46 -18.38 11.02 27.20
CA ARG A 46 -19.16 10.12 28.06
C ARG A 46 -18.27 9.14 28.83
N ASP A 47 -17.34 8.48 28.15
CA ASP A 47 -16.43 7.49 28.74
C ASP A 47 -15.56 8.11 29.85
N CYS A 48 -15.17 9.37 29.68
CA CYS A 48 -14.38 10.12 30.66
C CYS A 48 -15.21 10.96 31.64
N SER A 49 -16.54 10.87 31.60
CA SER A 49 -17.46 11.65 32.46
C SER A 49 -17.20 13.17 32.45
N LEU A 50 -16.82 13.70 31.29
CA LEU A 50 -16.58 15.14 31.14
C LEU A 50 -17.91 15.89 31.01
N SER A 51 -17.98 17.06 31.65
CA SER A 51 -19.07 18.02 31.43
C SER A 51 -18.59 19.12 30.48
N HIS A 52 -19.29 19.35 29.38
CA HIS A 52 -19.04 20.49 28.51
C HIS A 52 -20.36 21.25 28.20
N SER A 53 -20.27 22.57 28.03
CA SER A 53 -21.33 23.36 27.38
C SER A 53 -21.51 22.85 25.94
N SER A 54 -22.59 23.16 25.22
CA SER A 54 -22.99 22.61 23.89
C SER A 54 -21.98 22.78 22.72
N LEU A 55 -20.70 22.49 22.94
CA LEU A 55 -19.56 22.59 22.04
C LEU A 55 -19.66 21.49 20.98
N THR A 56 -19.33 21.87 19.75
CA THR A 56 -19.33 20.97 18.59
C THR A 56 -18.10 21.21 17.74
N GLY A 57 -17.78 20.25 16.87
CA GLY A 57 -16.71 20.36 15.87
C GLY A 57 -15.35 20.71 16.48
N ASP A 58 -14.70 21.73 15.92
CA ASP A 58 -13.35 22.15 16.31
C ASP A 58 -13.27 22.67 17.75
N ASN A 59 -14.35 23.26 18.27
CA ASN A 59 -14.42 23.72 19.66
C ASN A 59 -14.44 22.55 20.64
N LEU A 60 -15.16 21.46 20.31
CA LEU A 60 -15.16 20.24 21.11
C LEU A 60 -13.79 19.56 21.06
N PHE A 61 -13.15 19.49 19.90
CA PHE A 61 -11.79 18.95 19.78
C PHE A 61 -10.80 19.79 20.60
N ARG A 62 -10.86 21.13 20.50
CA ARG A 62 -10.02 22.00 21.33
C ARG A 62 -10.25 21.80 22.83
N PHE A 63 -11.49 21.62 23.25
CA PHE A 63 -11.83 21.31 24.64
C PHE A 63 -11.20 19.98 25.09
N LEU A 64 -11.38 18.91 24.32
CA LEU A 64 -10.81 17.59 24.61
C LEU A 64 -9.28 17.58 24.62
N TYR A 65 -8.65 18.35 23.73
CA TYR A 65 -7.20 18.47 23.68
C TYR A 65 -6.63 19.07 24.98
N ASN A 66 -7.29 20.10 25.51
CA ASN A 66 -6.86 20.84 26.70
C ASN A 66 -7.44 20.30 28.01
N SER A 67 -8.24 19.23 27.99
CA SER A 67 -8.81 18.65 29.20
C SER A 67 -7.83 17.69 29.89
N GLU A 68 -8.16 17.32 31.13
CA GLU A 68 -7.37 16.43 31.99
C GLU A 68 -7.42 14.95 31.58
N ILE A 69 -8.09 14.59 30.48
CA ILE A 69 -8.16 13.20 30.04
C ILE A 69 -6.76 12.68 29.71
N THR A 70 -6.45 11.45 30.10
CA THR A 70 -5.14 10.86 29.83
C THR A 70 -5.06 10.32 28.40
N VAL A 71 -3.84 10.05 27.93
CA VAL A 71 -3.64 9.42 26.61
C VAL A 71 -4.22 8.00 26.60
N GLU A 72 -4.10 7.28 27.72
CA GLU A 72 -4.63 5.94 27.90
C GLU A 72 -6.16 5.92 27.76
N GLN A 73 -6.86 6.92 28.30
CA GLN A 73 -8.31 7.05 28.15
C GLN A 73 -8.70 7.27 26.67
N ILE A 74 -7.96 8.13 25.96
CA ILE A 74 -8.17 8.35 24.52
C ILE A 74 -7.99 7.04 23.75
N GLU A 75 -6.93 6.30 24.04
CA GLU A 75 -6.65 5.01 23.40
C GLU A 75 -7.69 3.95 23.71
N GLN A 76 -8.15 3.87 24.96
CA GLN A 76 -9.21 2.94 25.37
C GLN A 76 -10.51 3.21 24.59
N THR A 77 -10.92 4.48 24.44
CA THR A 77 -12.08 4.83 23.62
C THR A 77 -11.87 4.47 22.15
N ILE A 78 -10.70 4.75 21.57
CA ILE A 78 -10.37 4.35 20.19
C ILE A 78 -10.51 2.82 20.02
N ARG A 79 -9.93 2.04 20.94
CA ARG A 79 -9.99 0.58 20.91
C ARG A 79 -11.42 0.07 21.06
N SER A 80 -12.21 0.63 21.98
CA SER A 80 -13.62 0.27 22.17
C SER A 80 -14.43 0.48 20.90
N ILE A 81 -14.31 1.65 20.27
CA ILE A 81 -15.03 1.94 19.02
C ILE A 81 -14.58 0.99 17.91
N TYR A 82 -13.26 0.77 17.76
CA TYR A 82 -12.76 -0.17 16.77
C TYR A 82 -13.33 -1.58 16.97
N THR A 83 -13.34 -2.09 18.22
CA THR A 83 -13.88 -3.42 18.54
C THR A 83 -15.36 -3.54 18.16
N GLU A 84 -16.16 -2.52 18.48
CA GLU A 84 -17.59 -2.48 18.12
C GLU A 84 -17.79 -2.52 16.60
N GLU A 85 -17.05 -1.72 15.83
CA GLU A 85 -17.13 -1.73 14.37
C GLU A 85 -16.58 -3.00 13.72
N ARG A 86 -15.48 -3.54 14.28
CA ARG A 86 -14.83 -4.76 13.81
C ARG A 86 -15.72 -5.98 14.01
N ALA A 87 -16.49 -6.03 15.10
CA ALA A 87 -17.45 -7.10 15.37
C ALA A 87 -18.55 -7.23 14.30
N ILE A 88 -18.86 -6.16 13.58
CA ILE A 88 -19.79 -6.19 12.43
C ILE A 88 -19.07 -6.70 11.19
N ARG A 89 -17.87 -6.17 10.89
CA ARG A 89 -17.12 -6.53 9.67
C ARG A 89 -16.70 -8.00 9.64
N ILE A 90 -16.31 -8.55 10.78
CA ILE A 90 -15.84 -9.94 10.87
C ILE A 90 -16.92 -10.96 10.48
N GLN A 91 -18.21 -10.62 10.64
CA GLN A 91 -19.34 -11.52 10.33
C GLN A 91 -19.48 -11.83 8.84
N VAL A 92 -19.07 -10.90 7.97
CA VAL A 92 -19.17 -11.03 6.50
C VAL A 92 -17.80 -11.23 5.84
N GLU A 93 -16.73 -11.30 6.64
CA GLU A 93 -15.37 -11.31 6.12
C GLU A 93 -15.03 -12.60 5.35
N ASP A 94 -15.52 -13.75 5.80
CA ASP A 94 -15.27 -15.03 5.11
C ASP A 94 -15.97 -15.11 3.75
N GLU A 95 -17.17 -14.54 3.63
CA GLU A 95 -17.86 -14.37 2.35
C GLU A 95 -17.07 -13.44 1.43
N LEU A 96 -16.63 -12.29 1.95
CA LEU A 96 -15.82 -11.34 1.19
C LEU A 96 -14.51 -11.97 0.69
N VAL A 97 -13.81 -12.73 1.54
CA VAL A 97 -12.60 -13.47 1.13
C VAL A 97 -12.93 -14.44 0.00
N SER A 98 -14.04 -15.16 0.09
CA SER A 98 -14.48 -16.08 -0.97
C SER A 98 -14.73 -15.36 -2.31
N GLU A 99 -15.35 -14.17 -2.29
CA GLU A 99 -15.53 -13.33 -3.48
C GLU A 99 -14.19 -12.85 -4.07
N LEU A 100 -13.22 -12.49 -3.22
CA LEU A 100 -11.89 -12.09 -3.67
C LEU A 100 -11.14 -13.21 -4.41
N TYR A 101 -11.39 -14.49 -4.08
CA TYR A 101 -10.80 -15.62 -4.81
C TYR A 101 -11.35 -15.79 -6.23
N LYS A 102 -12.53 -15.23 -6.55
CA LYS A 102 -13.10 -15.28 -7.92
C LYS A 102 -12.34 -14.40 -8.91
N VAL A 103 -11.56 -13.43 -8.43
CA VAL A 103 -10.72 -12.58 -9.28
C VAL A 103 -9.51 -13.39 -9.75
N ASN A 104 -9.53 -13.86 -10.99
CA ASN A 104 -8.43 -14.68 -11.53
C ASN A 104 -7.46 -13.90 -12.42
N VAL A 105 -7.82 -12.68 -12.81
CA VAL A 105 -7.00 -11.80 -13.65
C VAL A 105 -6.92 -10.44 -12.99
N PHE A 106 -5.70 -9.95 -12.81
CA PHE A 106 -5.43 -8.60 -12.32
C PHE A 106 -4.85 -7.77 -13.48
N ASP A 107 -5.73 -7.07 -14.20
CA ASP A 107 -5.40 -6.17 -15.30
C ASP A 107 -6.14 -4.85 -15.16
N TRP A 108 -5.41 -3.74 -15.22
CA TRP A 108 -6.01 -2.40 -15.25
C TRP A 108 -6.59 -2.04 -16.62
N GLY A 109 -6.39 -2.87 -17.64
CA GLY A 109 -6.91 -2.66 -18.99
C GLY A 109 -6.41 -1.34 -19.60
N GLY A 110 -5.16 -0.96 -19.33
CA GLY A 110 -4.57 0.28 -19.86
C GLY A 110 -5.01 1.60 -19.18
N LEU A 111 -6.06 1.58 -18.36
CA LEU A 111 -6.50 2.75 -17.58
C LEU A 111 -5.72 2.87 -16.27
N HIS A 112 -4.42 3.13 -16.36
CA HIS A 112 -3.53 3.24 -15.20
C HIS A 112 -3.25 4.70 -14.76
N GLN A 113 -4.21 5.61 -14.92
CA GLN A 113 -4.02 7.01 -14.50
C GLN A 113 -5.23 7.59 -13.77
N ASN A 114 -4.94 8.48 -12.83
CA ASN A 114 -5.86 9.07 -11.84
C ASN A 114 -7.00 9.95 -12.42
N SER A 115 -7.40 9.77 -13.68
CA SER A 115 -8.60 10.41 -14.23
C SER A 115 -9.11 9.61 -15.42
N LEU A 116 -9.97 8.63 -15.13
CA LEU A 116 -10.73 7.87 -16.13
C LEU A 116 -11.42 8.82 -17.12
N GLU A 117 -12.08 9.84 -16.58
CA GLU A 117 -12.76 10.88 -17.36
C GLU A 117 -11.81 11.60 -18.31
N LYS A 118 -10.65 12.07 -17.83
CA LYS A 118 -9.67 12.74 -18.69
C LYS A 118 -9.15 11.80 -19.77
N THR A 119 -8.89 10.54 -19.46
CA THR A 119 -8.47 9.56 -20.45
C THR A 119 -9.57 9.35 -21.52
N ILE A 120 -10.84 9.26 -21.11
CA ILE A 120 -11.97 9.16 -22.04
C ILE A 120 -12.04 10.40 -22.94
N VAL A 121 -11.98 11.60 -22.35
CA VAL A 121 -12.06 12.87 -23.07
C VAL A 121 -10.91 13.04 -24.05
N ASP A 122 -9.68 12.82 -23.60
CA ASP A 122 -8.48 13.09 -24.38
C ASP A 122 -8.20 12.02 -25.45
N ASN A 123 -8.67 10.78 -25.28
CA ASN A 123 -8.44 9.70 -26.25
C ASN A 123 -9.62 9.38 -27.16
N TYR A 124 -10.86 9.52 -26.68
CA TYR A 124 -12.04 9.14 -27.45
C TYR A 124 -12.82 10.37 -27.92
N VAL A 125 -13.14 11.31 -27.03
CA VAL A 125 -14.00 12.46 -27.36
C VAL A 125 -13.30 13.48 -28.27
N LYS A 126 -12.08 13.91 -27.93
CA LYS A 126 -11.38 14.97 -28.68
C LYS A 126 -10.68 14.49 -29.94
N LYS A 127 -10.37 13.19 -30.06
CA LYS A 127 -9.54 12.63 -31.14
C LYS A 127 -10.36 11.90 -32.21
N ILE A 128 -11.46 11.25 -31.84
CA ILE A 128 -12.24 10.43 -32.77
C ILE A 128 -13.37 11.28 -33.37
N ARG A 129 -13.29 11.58 -34.67
CA ARG A 129 -14.32 12.34 -35.39
C ARG A 129 -15.42 11.46 -35.97
N SER A 130 -15.09 10.23 -36.39
CA SER A 130 -16.04 9.31 -37.00
C SER A 130 -16.91 8.67 -35.94
N TYR A 131 -18.24 8.78 -36.08
CA TYR A 131 -19.18 8.16 -35.16
C TYR A 131 -19.03 6.63 -35.13
N ASN A 132 -18.89 5.99 -36.29
CA ASN A 132 -18.71 4.53 -36.36
C ASN A 132 -17.42 4.10 -35.66
N GLN A 133 -16.31 4.81 -35.90
CA GLN A 133 -15.05 4.54 -35.21
C GLN A 133 -15.16 4.74 -33.70
N LEU A 134 -15.90 5.75 -33.26
CA LEU A 134 -16.14 5.98 -31.84
C LEU A 134 -16.91 4.80 -31.22
N CYS A 135 -18.00 4.37 -31.85
CA CYS A 135 -18.75 3.18 -31.41
C CYS A 135 -17.86 1.94 -31.35
N ASP A 136 -17.06 1.68 -32.40
CA ASP A 136 -16.15 0.54 -32.44
C ASP A 136 -15.10 0.60 -31.32
N SER A 137 -14.55 1.79 -31.05
CA SER A 137 -13.54 1.98 -29.98
C SER A 137 -14.15 1.84 -28.59
N VAL A 138 -15.41 2.26 -28.41
CA VAL A 138 -16.14 2.10 -27.14
C VAL A 138 -16.36 0.62 -26.83
N GLU A 139 -16.87 -0.14 -27.80
CA GLU A 139 -17.21 -1.56 -27.60
C GLU A 139 -15.96 -2.44 -27.47
N ASN A 140 -14.94 -2.21 -28.29
CA ASN A 140 -13.78 -3.12 -28.38
C ASN A 140 -12.60 -2.74 -27.48
N GLU A 141 -12.45 -1.46 -27.11
CA GLU A 141 -11.31 -0.98 -26.31
C GLU A 141 -11.74 -0.46 -24.94
N LEU A 142 -12.62 0.55 -24.91
CA LEU A 142 -12.97 1.24 -23.66
C LEU A 142 -13.70 0.31 -22.69
N HIS A 143 -14.63 -0.51 -23.18
CA HIS A 143 -15.37 -1.44 -22.35
C HIS A 143 -14.46 -2.44 -21.61
N ASN A 144 -13.50 -3.03 -22.32
CA ASN A 144 -12.50 -3.92 -21.74
C ASN A 144 -11.65 -3.21 -20.68
N SER A 145 -11.23 -1.99 -20.99
CA SER A 145 -10.45 -1.14 -20.10
C SER A 145 -11.21 -0.83 -18.81
N MET A 146 -12.48 -0.41 -18.92
CA MET A 146 -13.34 -0.09 -17.79
C MET A 146 -13.60 -1.32 -16.91
N ARG A 147 -13.85 -2.48 -17.52
CA ARG A 147 -14.02 -3.74 -16.80
C ARG A 147 -12.79 -4.06 -15.95
N GLY A 148 -11.59 -3.97 -16.54
CA GLY A 148 -10.33 -4.17 -15.81
C GLY A 148 -10.15 -3.19 -14.65
N TYR A 149 -10.37 -1.90 -14.91
CA TYR A 149 -10.30 -0.85 -13.89
C TYR A 149 -11.25 -1.10 -12.70
N VAL A 150 -12.52 -1.43 -12.96
CA VAL A 150 -13.52 -1.66 -11.90
C VAL A 150 -13.15 -2.89 -11.07
N ILE A 151 -12.80 -4.01 -11.71
CA ILE A 151 -12.42 -5.25 -11.01
C ILE A 151 -11.17 -5.03 -10.15
N CYS A 152 -10.12 -4.41 -10.71
CA CYS A 152 -8.89 -4.13 -9.98
C CYS A 152 -9.10 -3.12 -8.84
N SER A 153 -9.92 -2.09 -9.05
CA SER A 153 -10.25 -1.10 -8.01
C SER A 153 -11.02 -1.74 -6.86
N TRP A 154 -12.03 -2.56 -7.18
CA TRP A 154 -12.81 -3.32 -6.20
C TRP A 154 -11.91 -4.29 -5.42
N TYR A 155 -11.08 -5.07 -6.12
CA TYR A 155 -10.16 -6.02 -5.49
C TYR A 155 -9.17 -5.32 -4.55
N ASN A 156 -8.54 -4.22 -4.99
CA ASN A 156 -7.64 -3.45 -4.15
C ASN A 156 -8.35 -2.82 -2.95
N HIS A 157 -9.57 -2.29 -3.13
CA HIS A 157 -10.33 -1.69 -2.03
C HIS A 157 -10.56 -2.70 -0.90
N TRP A 158 -11.10 -3.87 -1.23
CA TRP A 158 -11.47 -4.86 -0.23
C TRP A 158 -10.26 -5.58 0.37
N THR A 159 -9.24 -5.87 -0.43
CA THR A 159 -8.00 -6.43 0.11
C THR A 159 -7.28 -5.44 1.02
N SER A 160 -7.22 -4.14 0.69
CA SER A 160 -6.67 -3.13 1.60
C SER A 160 -7.42 -3.07 2.91
N ARG A 161 -8.77 -3.11 2.90
CA ARG A 161 -9.56 -3.13 4.14
C ARG A 161 -9.25 -4.35 5.01
N ILE A 162 -9.18 -5.55 4.42
CA ILE A 162 -8.83 -6.78 5.16
C ILE A 162 -7.42 -6.66 5.73
N ILE A 163 -6.44 -6.23 4.94
CA ILE A 163 -5.06 -6.09 5.41
C ILE A 163 -4.97 -5.06 6.54
N GLU A 164 -5.63 -3.90 6.42
CA GLU A 164 -5.70 -2.92 7.49
C GLU A 164 -6.33 -3.50 8.77
N ASP A 165 -7.42 -4.26 8.65
CA ASP A 165 -8.03 -4.95 9.80
C ASP A 165 -7.06 -5.97 10.43
N ILE A 166 -6.27 -6.71 9.65
CA ILE A 166 -5.24 -7.63 10.19
C ILE A 166 -4.22 -6.89 11.07
N PHE A 167 -3.77 -5.69 10.66
CA PHE A 167 -2.91 -4.85 11.51
C PHE A 167 -3.67 -4.38 12.76
N ARG A 168 -4.86 -3.81 12.58
CA ARG A 168 -5.66 -3.20 13.65
C ARG A 168 -6.19 -4.21 14.68
N ASP A 169 -6.32 -5.48 14.31
CA ASP A 169 -6.65 -6.59 15.20
C ASP A 169 -5.50 -6.92 16.19
N HIS A 170 -4.26 -6.46 15.92
CA HIS A 170 -3.11 -6.74 16.77
C HIS A 170 -3.03 -5.80 18.00
N THR A 171 -2.72 -6.34 19.18
CA THR A 171 -2.73 -5.59 20.45
C THR A 171 -1.74 -4.43 20.51
N GLN A 172 -0.57 -4.58 19.86
CA GLN A 172 0.45 -3.51 19.77
C GLN A 172 0.06 -2.35 18.82
N ILE A 173 -1.03 -2.50 18.07
CA ILE A 173 -1.51 -1.49 17.13
C ILE A 173 -2.65 -0.70 17.77
N LEU A 174 -2.60 0.62 17.62
CA LEU A 174 -3.72 1.53 17.91
C LEU A 174 -4.34 1.98 16.57
N PRO A 175 -5.60 1.62 16.27
CA PRO A 175 -6.25 1.98 15.01
C PRO A 175 -6.49 3.50 14.85
N ALA A 176 -6.42 4.03 13.62
CA ALA A 176 -6.84 5.39 13.30
C ALA A 176 -8.29 5.42 12.75
N ILE A 177 -9.29 5.18 13.61
CA ILE A 177 -10.71 4.98 13.24
C ILE A 177 -11.41 6.18 12.55
N GLY A 178 -10.89 7.40 12.70
CA GLY A 178 -11.48 8.62 12.15
C GLY A 178 -11.10 8.97 10.72
N LEU A 179 -10.38 8.10 10.01
CA LEU A 179 -9.76 8.39 8.70
C LEU A 179 -8.89 9.64 8.75
N ILE A 180 -7.68 9.48 9.28
CA ILE A 180 -6.72 10.57 9.36
C ILE A 180 -5.86 10.56 8.08
N LYS A 181 -5.67 11.73 7.48
CA LYS A 181 -4.76 11.89 6.33
C LYS A 181 -3.38 11.31 6.69
N LYS A 182 -2.91 10.33 5.90
CA LYS A 182 -1.58 9.68 6.00
C LYS A 182 -1.31 8.95 7.34
N ILE A 183 -2.36 8.52 8.04
CA ILE A 183 -2.22 7.69 9.26
C ILE A 183 -3.33 6.65 9.27
N ASP A 184 -2.96 5.39 9.11
CA ASP A 184 -3.87 4.24 9.18
C ASP A 184 -3.92 3.62 10.58
N PHE A 185 -2.81 3.71 11.31
CA PHE A 185 -2.66 3.24 12.69
C PHE A 185 -1.41 3.82 13.36
N PHE A 186 -1.27 3.58 14.67
CA PHE A 186 -0.05 3.83 15.43
C PHE A 186 0.55 2.50 15.89
N PHE A 187 1.87 2.37 15.75
CA PHE A 187 2.65 1.25 16.26
C PHE A 187 3.78 1.81 17.13
N LYS A 188 3.81 1.43 18.42
CA LYS A 188 4.74 1.97 19.43
C LYS A 188 4.85 3.50 19.35
N ASP A 189 3.68 4.16 19.39
CA ASP A 189 3.52 5.62 19.33
C ASP A 189 3.98 6.33 18.06
N VAL A 190 4.39 5.59 17.03
CA VAL A 190 4.67 6.15 15.70
C VAL A 190 3.44 5.99 14.79
N PRO A 191 2.90 7.08 14.21
CA PRO A 191 1.84 6.99 13.23
C PRO A 191 2.40 6.44 11.92
N PHE A 192 1.69 5.50 11.30
CA PHE A 192 2.06 4.92 10.02
C PHE A 192 0.92 4.98 9.01
N ASP A 193 1.28 5.29 7.77
CA ASP A 193 0.49 5.03 6.56
C ASP A 193 0.90 3.66 5.99
N LEU A 194 -0.05 2.76 5.81
CA LEU A 194 0.17 1.43 5.30
C LEU A 194 0.28 1.48 3.77
N LYS A 195 1.34 0.85 3.24
CA LYS A 195 1.55 0.72 1.80
C LYS A 195 1.79 -0.73 1.41
N VAL A 196 0.78 -1.33 0.79
CA VAL A 196 0.88 -2.68 0.22
C VAL A 196 1.46 -2.59 -1.18
N THR A 197 2.55 -3.30 -1.44
CA THR A 197 3.25 -3.34 -2.74
C THR A 197 3.77 -4.75 -3.03
N TYR A 198 4.28 -4.95 -4.24
CA TYR A 198 5.03 -6.13 -4.63
C TYR A 198 6.52 -5.79 -4.70
N MET A 199 7.35 -6.81 -4.94
CA MET A 199 8.75 -6.58 -5.28
C MET A 199 8.84 -5.65 -6.51
N PRO A 200 9.42 -4.44 -6.41
CA PRO A 200 9.34 -3.47 -7.50
C PRO A 200 10.19 -3.90 -8.70
N GLU A 201 9.59 -3.89 -9.89
CA GLU A 201 10.30 -4.20 -11.14
C GLU A 201 11.46 -3.22 -11.42
N GLY A 202 11.29 -1.95 -11.03
CA GLY A 202 12.37 -0.95 -11.10
C GLY A 202 13.57 -1.29 -10.21
N PHE A 203 13.32 -1.79 -9.00
CA PHE A 203 14.38 -2.24 -8.10
C PHE A 203 15.14 -3.44 -8.68
N ILE A 204 14.42 -4.44 -9.22
CA ILE A 204 15.04 -5.58 -9.90
C ILE A 204 15.89 -5.12 -11.08
N HIS A 205 15.38 -4.17 -11.88
CA HIS A 205 16.10 -3.61 -13.01
C HIS A 205 17.42 -2.93 -12.58
N GLU A 206 17.37 -2.11 -11.54
CA GLU A 206 18.54 -1.38 -11.02
C GLU A 206 19.60 -2.33 -10.44
N GLN A 207 19.19 -3.34 -9.67
CA GLN A 207 20.11 -4.36 -9.13
C GLN A 207 20.83 -5.12 -10.25
N ARG A 208 20.10 -5.52 -11.30
CA ARG A 208 20.71 -6.15 -12.50
C ARG A 208 21.69 -5.22 -13.17
N ARG A 209 21.33 -3.94 -13.33
CA ARG A 209 22.17 -2.93 -13.97
C ARG A 209 23.46 -2.69 -13.17
N SER A 210 23.39 -2.64 -11.84
CA SER A 210 24.59 -2.50 -11.00
C SER A 210 25.56 -3.68 -11.10
N GLU A 211 25.05 -4.87 -11.43
CA GLU A 211 25.86 -6.05 -11.71
C GLU A 211 26.34 -6.15 -13.18
N GLY A 212 26.04 -5.15 -14.02
CA GLY A 212 26.38 -5.18 -15.45
C GLY A 212 25.53 -6.17 -16.27
N LEU A 213 24.43 -6.67 -15.72
CA LEU A 213 23.55 -7.63 -16.39
C LEU A 213 22.53 -6.94 -17.30
N ARG A 214 22.16 -7.61 -18.39
CA ARG A 214 21.11 -7.13 -19.30
C ARG A 214 19.72 -7.19 -18.62
N PRO A 215 18.79 -6.30 -19.00
CA PRO A 215 17.39 -6.40 -18.57
C PRO A 215 16.78 -7.74 -18.94
N GLU A 216 15.89 -8.27 -18.09
CA GLU A 216 15.27 -9.59 -18.30
C GLU A 216 14.51 -9.65 -19.63
N VAL A 217 13.73 -8.63 -19.96
CA VAL A 217 12.98 -8.54 -21.23
C VAL A 217 13.89 -8.69 -22.45
N VAL A 218 15.12 -8.16 -22.40
CA VAL A 218 16.08 -8.28 -23.51
C VAL A 218 16.56 -9.73 -23.67
N LEU A 219 16.84 -10.42 -22.56
CA LEU A 219 17.24 -11.83 -22.58
C LEU A 219 16.12 -12.73 -23.09
N LEU A 220 14.90 -12.50 -22.60
CA LEU A 220 13.72 -13.27 -22.99
C LEU A 220 13.37 -13.05 -24.48
N LYS A 221 13.33 -11.79 -24.95
CA LYS A 221 13.09 -11.50 -26.38
C LYS A 221 14.14 -12.14 -27.28
N ARG A 222 15.42 -12.12 -26.86
CA ARG A 222 16.51 -12.78 -27.58
C ARG A 222 16.27 -14.28 -27.68
N PHE A 223 15.96 -14.94 -26.57
CA PHE A 223 15.66 -16.37 -26.55
C PHE A 223 14.50 -16.70 -27.49
N CYS A 224 13.41 -15.94 -27.44
CA CYS A 224 12.27 -16.15 -28.32
C CYS A 224 12.64 -16.02 -29.80
N ARG A 225 13.43 -15.01 -30.19
CA ARG A 225 13.90 -14.82 -31.57
C ARG A 225 14.81 -15.95 -32.04
N GLU A 226 15.72 -16.42 -31.18
CA GLU A 226 16.64 -17.53 -31.49
C GLU A 226 15.93 -18.88 -31.64
N ASN A 227 14.77 -19.06 -30.98
CA ASN A 227 13.99 -20.30 -31.00
C ASN A 227 12.69 -20.19 -31.81
N SER A 228 12.53 -19.13 -32.62
CA SER A 228 11.33 -18.87 -33.43
C SER A 228 10.01 -18.87 -32.64
N ILE A 229 10.05 -18.42 -31.38
CA ILE A 229 8.86 -18.26 -30.53
C ILE A 229 8.27 -16.88 -30.79
N HIS A 230 6.99 -16.84 -31.16
CA HIS A 230 6.27 -15.60 -31.40
C HIS A 230 5.87 -14.89 -30.08
N PHE A 231 6.03 -13.57 -30.04
CA PHE A 231 5.51 -12.70 -28.98
C PHE A 231 4.94 -11.41 -29.57
N ASP A 232 3.93 -10.86 -28.90
CA ASP A 232 3.20 -9.68 -29.35
C ASP A 232 3.87 -8.40 -28.80
N GLU A 233 4.50 -7.63 -29.68
CA GLU A 233 5.18 -6.38 -29.32
C GLU A 233 4.21 -5.23 -28.99
N SER A 234 2.90 -5.39 -29.23
CA SER A 234 1.87 -4.41 -28.86
C SER A 234 1.48 -4.46 -27.37
N LEU A 235 1.85 -5.53 -26.66
CA LEU A 235 1.60 -5.67 -25.23
C LEU A 235 2.31 -4.59 -24.41
N SER A 236 1.67 -4.17 -23.32
CA SER A 236 2.33 -3.31 -22.32
C SER A 236 3.58 -3.99 -21.76
N GLU A 237 4.56 -3.22 -21.30
CA GLU A 237 5.85 -3.77 -20.84
C GLU A 237 5.68 -4.86 -19.76
N ALA A 238 4.76 -4.65 -18.81
CA ALA A 238 4.46 -5.62 -17.76
C ALA A 238 3.86 -6.92 -18.33
N ARG A 239 2.89 -6.81 -19.24
CA ARG A 239 2.24 -7.96 -19.89
C ARG A 239 3.17 -8.71 -20.83
N LEU A 240 3.98 -7.99 -21.59
CA LEU A 240 4.98 -8.58 -22.47
C LEU A 240 5.99 -9.39 -21.66
N LYS A 241 6.43 -8.87 -20.51
CA LYS A 241 7.37 -9.58 -19.65
C LYS A 241 6.78 -10.88 -19.10
N GLU A 242 5.54 -10.84 -18.63
CA GLU A 242 4.80 -12.01 -18.16
C GLU A 242 4.59 -13.04 -19.29
N ASP A 243 4.14 -12.61 -20.47
CA ASP A 243 3.96 -13.45 -21.67
C ASP A 243 5.26 -14.17 -22.07
N LEU A 244 6.37 -13.43 -22.12
CA LEU A 244 7.68 -13.98 -22.44
C LEU A 244 8.14 -15.01 -21.40
N TRP A 245 7.94 -14.74 -20.11
CA TRP A 245 8.27 -15.70 -19.04
C TRP A 245 7.45 -16.99 -19.18
N ALA A 246 6.15 -16.89 -19.40
CA ALA A 246 5.27 -18.04 -19.56
C ALA A 246 5.68 -18.90 -20.77
N LYS A 247 5.81 -18.27 -21.95
CA LYS A 247 6.17 -18.99 -23.19
C LYS A 247 7.52 -19.70 -23.11
N ILE A 248 8.51 -19.08 -22.47
CA ILE A 248 9.82 -19.71 -22.30
C ILE A 248 9.75 -20.81 -21.25
N SER A 249 8.98 -20.64 -20.17
CA SER A 249 8.80 -21.68 -19.15
C SER A 249 8.15 -22.94 -19.71
N ASP A 250 7.19 -22.80 -20.63
CA ASP A 250 6.52 -23.92 -21.30
C ASP A 250 7.35 -24.53 -22.45
N TYR A 251 8.41 -23.84 -22.89
CA TYR A 251 9.21 -24.29 -24.01
C TYR A 251 10.06 -25.52 -23.60
N PRO A 252 9.93 -26.68 -24.28
CA PRO A 252 10.52 -27.93 -23.84
C PRO A 252 12.01 -28.04 -24.20
N SER A 253 12.84 -27.12 -23.69
CA SER A 253 14.30 -27.16 -23.85
C SER A 253 15.05 -26.89 -22.55
N GLU A 254 16.19 -27.56 -22.38
CA GLU A 254 17.04 -27.35 -21.21
C GLU A 254 17.57 -25.91 -21.12
N ASN A 255 17.84 -25.27 -22.26
CA ASN A 255 18.24 -23.87 -22.30
C ASN A 255 17.13 -22.93 -21.80
N ALA A 256 15.85 -23.25 -22.08
CA ALA A 256 14.72 -22.48 -21.58
C ALA A 256 14.59 -22.60 -20.05
N LYS A 257 14.64 -23.85 -19.54
CA LYS A 257 14.63 -24.15 -18.10
C LYS A 257 15.79 -23.46 -17.38
N GLN A 258 16.99 -23.50 -17.97
CA GLN A 258 18.15 -22.81 -17.43
C GLN A 258 17.94 -21.30 -17.37
N LEU A 259 17.50 -20.67 -18.47
CA LEU A 259 17.26 -19.23 -18.50
C LEU A 259 16.24 -18.78 -17.44
N ILE A 260 15.09 -19.45 -17.37
CA ILE A 260 14.06 -19.14 -16.37
C ILE A 260 14.57 -19.38 -14.95
N GLY A 261 15.27 -20.49 -14.73
CA GLY A 261 15.91 -20.80 -13.44
C GLY A 261 16.92 -19.73 -13.01
N GLU A 262 17.78 -19.26 -13.92
CA GLU A 262 18.75 -18.20 -13.65
C GLU A 262 18.06 -16.87 -13.30
N LEU A 263 17.02 -16.49 -14.04
CA LEU A 263 16.25 -15.27 -13.76
C LEU A 263 15.53 -15.37 -12.41
N LYS A 264 14.89 -16.51 -12.12
CA LYS A 264 14.19 -16.79 -10.85
C LYS A 264 15.17 -16.71 -9.68
N ASN A 265 16.30 -17.41 -9.78
CA ASN A 265 17.35 -17.40 -8.77
C ASN A 265 17.92 -16.00 -8.54
N LYS A 266 18.07 -15.19 -9.59
CA LYS A 266 18.52 -13.80 -9.44
C LYS A 266 17.49 -12.93 -8.73
N ARG A 267 16.20 -13.05 -9.06
CA ARG A 267 15.12 -12.35 -8.33
C ARG A 267 15.08 -12.74 -6.85
N ILE A 268 15.25 -14.02 -6.53
CA ILE A 268 15.33 -14.51 -5.14
C ILE A 268 16.53 -13.90 -4.42
N LYS A 269 17.72 -13.86 -5.04
CA LYS A 269 18.90 -13.22 -4.43
C LYS A 269 18.69 -11.72 -4.15
N TYR A 270 18.02 -10.99 -5.05
CA TYR A 270 17.70 -9.59 -4.82
C TYR A 270 16.67 -9.40 -3.70
N LEU A 271 15.70 -10.31 -3.59
CA LEU A 271 14.76 -10.36 -2.47
C LEU A 271 15.49 -10.62 -1.15
N GLU A 272 16.37 -11.61 -1.09
CA GLU A 272 17.17 -11.91 0.10
C GLU A 272 18.04 -10.72 0.52
N SER A 273 18.66 -10.04 -0.45
CA SER A 273 19.40 -8.80 -0.20
C SER A 273 18.52 -7.70 0.42
N ALA A 274 17.30 -7.52 -0.10
CA ALA A 274 16.34 -6.57 0.46
C ALA A 274 15.83 -6.98 1.85
N VAL A 275 15.64 -8.27 2.12
CA VAL A 275 15.27 -8.78 3.46
C VAL A 275 16.41 -8.58 4.46
N ASN A 276 17.65 -8.82 4.05
CA ASN A 276 18.84 -8.65 4.91
C ASN A 276 19.20 -7.19 5.13
N ASN A 277 18.82 -6.29 4.22
CA ASN A 277 18.99 -4.85 4.36
C ASN A 277 17.69 -4.09 4.02
N PRO A 278 16.68 -4.12 4.90
CA PRO A 278 15.36 -3.56 4.61
C PRO A 278 15.38 -2.05 4.34
N ALA A 279 16.26 -1.31 5.00
CA ALA A 279 16.41 0.14 4.82
C ALA A 279 16.74 0.53 3.37
N MET A 280 17.47 -0.33 2.64
CA MET A 280 17.76 -0.11 1.22
C MET A 280 16.48 -0.10 0.37
N LEU A 281 15.60 -1.10 0.55
CA LEU A 281 14.36 -1.17 -0.22
C LEU A 281 13.37 -0.07 0.22
N ILE A 282 13.29 0.23 1.52
CA ILE A 282 12.48 1.36 2.03
C ILE A 282 12.91 2.66 1.34
N LYS A 283 14.20 2.97 1.35
CA LYS A 283 14.73 4.17 0.70
C LYS A 283 14.35 4.19 -0.78
N TRP A 284 14.58 3.09 -1.49
CA TRP A 284 14.23 2.97 -2.91
C TRP A 284 12.73 3.24 -3.17
N LEU A 285 11.84 2.70 -2.34
CA LEU A 285 10.38 2.89 -2.45
C LEU A 285 9.97 4.36 -2.25
N TYR A 286 10.67 5.11 -1.39
CA TYR A 286 10.44 6.55 -1.23
C TYR A 286 11.00 7.39 -2.38
N GLU A 287 12.17 7.03 -2.90
CA GLU A 287 12.86 7.75 -3.99
C GLU A 287 12.26 7.49 -5.37
N ASN A 288 11.50 6.41 -5.54
CA ASN A 288 10.89 6.00 -6.81
C ASN A 288 9.36 6.05 -6.81
N GLN A 289 8.79 6.94 -6.00
CA GLN A 289 7.35 7.20 -5.99
C GLN A 289 6.89 7.80 -7.33
N GLY A 290 5.57 7.75 -7.61
CA GLY A 290 5.02 8.55 -8.70
C GLY A 290 4.86 10.01 -8.28
N VAL A 291 5.18 10.98 -9.14
CA VAL A 291 5.12 12.43 -8.82
C VAL A 291 3.81 12.87 -8.20
N ARG A 292 2.67 12.42 -8.75
CA ARG A 292 1.32 12.74 -8.23
C ARG A 292 0.95 12.01 -6.94
N ARG A 293 1.76 11.06 -6.50
CA ARG A 293 1.57 10.20 -5.32
C ARG A 293 2.68 10.40 -4.30
N PHE A 294 3.57 11.37 -4.51
CA PHE A 294 4.64 11.67 -3.58
C PHE A 294 4.06 12.04 -2.22
N ASP A 295 4.58 11.39 -1.20
CA ASP A 295 4.35 11.76 0.18
C ASP A 295 5.50 11.22 1.05
N ALA A 296 5.80 11.96 2.11
CA ALA A 296 6.91 11.74 3.04
C ALA A 296 6.41 11.46 4.46
N SER A 297 5.20 10.90 4.59
CA SER A 297 4.74 10.35 5.87
C SER A 297 5.59 9.13 6.26
N ASN A 298 5.54 8.79 7.54
CA ASN A 298 6.03 7.51 8.03
C ASN A 298 5.18 6.39 7.41
N ARG A 299 5.81 5.44 6.73
CA ARG A 299 5.11 4.33 6.06
C ARG A 299 5.55 3.00 6.60
N LEU A 300 4.58 2.09 6.72
CA LEU A 300 4.84 0.68 6.88
C LEU A 300 4.56 0.01 5.54
N PHE A 301 5.60 -0.55 4.91
CA PHE A 301 5.46 -1.25 3.64
C PHE A 301 5.16 -2.73 3.87
N LEU A 302 4.10 -3.24 3.24
CA LEU A 302 3.83 -4.67 3.17
C LEU A 302 4.20 -5.14 1.76
N VAL A 303 5.35 -5.81 1.63
CA VAL A 303 5.85 -6.32 0.34
C VAL A 303 5.44 -7.77 0.18
N LEU A 304 4.54 -8.02 -0.76
CA LEU A 304 4.04 -9.35 -1.08
C LEU A 304 4.86 -9.94 -2.24
N VAL A 305 5.38 -11.15 -2.04
CA VAL A 305 6.18 -11.84 -3.05
C VAL A 305 5.80 -13.32 -3.11
N ASP A 306 5.29 -13.74 -4.26
CA ASP A 306 5.14 -15.15 -4.60
C ASP A 306 6.40 -15.59 -5.35
N CYS A 307 7.21 -16.43 -4.72
CA CYS A 307 8.44 -16.92 -5.33
C CYS A 307 8.20 -18.08 -6.30
N ASP A 308 7.02 -18.70 -6.33
CA ASP A 308 6.66 -19.64 -7.39
C ASP A 308 6.32 -18.91 -8.68
N ASN A 309 5.54 -17.83 -8.57
CA ASN A 309 5.24 -16.94 -9.68
C ASN A 309 5.23 -15.46 -9.25
N PHE A 310 6.31 -14.73 -9.54
CA PHE A 310 6.44 -13.31 -9.19
C PHE A 310 5.31 -12.43 -9.75
N PHE A 311 4.74 -12.78 -10.90
CA PHE A 311 3.65 -12.03 -11.54
C PHE A 311 2.29 -12.24 -10.85
N ASP A 312 2.17 -13.26 -10.00
CA ASP A 312 0.97 -13.60 -9.25
C ASP A 312 0.98 -13.14 -7.78
N SER A 313 2.01 -12.37 -7.37
CA SER A 313 2.12 -11.83 -6.01
C SER A 313 0.87 -11.04 -5.55
N TRP A 314 0.06 -10.52 -6.47
CA TRP A 314 -1.22 -9.86 -6.19
C TRP A 314 -2.26 -10.80 -5.55
N LYS A 315 -2.17 -12.11 -5.79
CA LYS A 315 -3.04 -13.12 -5.17
C LYS A 315 -2.78 -13.26 -3.68
N LEU A 316 -1.59 -12.88 -3.19
CA LEU A 316 -1.28 -12.92 -1.75
C LEU A 316 -2.10 -11.91 -0.95
N LYS A 317 -2.65 -10.86 -1.59
CA LYS A 317 -3.52 -9.87 -0.94
C LYS A 317 -4.79 -10.46 -0.34
N ARG A 318 -5.26 -11.61 -0.86
CA ARG A 318 -6.42 -12.36 -0.35
C ARG A 318 -6.04 -13.59 0.48
N ALA A 319 -4.74 -13.87 0.64
CA ALA A 319 -4.24 -15.00 1.42
C ALA A 319 -4.24 -14.66 2.93
N LYS A 320 -5.42 -14.38 3.49
CA LYS A 320 -5.60 -13.88 4.87
C LYS A 320 -4.84 -14.68 5.93
N PRO A 321 -4.86 -16.03 5.98
CA PRO A 321 -4.12 -16.77 7.01
C PRO A 321 -2.60 -16.51 6.96
N LEU A 322 -2.02 -16.47 5.75
CA LEU A 322 -0.60 -16.15 5.56
C LEU A 322 -0.28 -14.71 5.97
N LEU A 323 -1.15 -13.76 5.60
CA LEU A 323 -1.00 -12.36 5.99
C LEU A 323 -1.04 -12.19 7.51
N VAL A 324 -1.99 -12.82 8.19
CA VAL A 324 -2.09 -12.82 9.66
C VAL A 324 -0.82 -13.38 10.28
N GLU A 325 -0.38 -14.57 9.85
CA GLU A 325 0.83 -15.21 10.36
C GLU A 325 2.05 -14.29 10.25
N LYS A 326 2.32 -13.74 9.05
CA LYS A 326 3.51 -12.92 8.82
C LYS A 326 3.44 -11.55 9.48
N ILE A 327 2.30 -10.86 9.40
CA ILE A 327 2.13 -9.52 10.00
C ILE A 327 2.22 -9.63 11.52
N HIS A 328 1.49 -10.57 12.15
CA HIS A 328 1.50 -10.70 13.61
C HIS A 328 2.85 -11.21 14.11
N SER A 329 3.53 -12.10 13.39
CA SER A 329 4.91 -12.51 13.76
C SER A 329 5.87 -11.32 13.79
N HIS A 330 5.78 -10.43 12.80
CA HIS A 330 6.60 -9.21 12.76
C HIS A 330 6.25 -8.25 13.90
N LEU A 331 4.96 -8.00 14.14
CA LEU A 331 4.51 -7.11 15.21
C LEU A 331 4.83 -7.64 16.61
N ASN A 332 4.87 -8.96 16.78
CA ASN A 332 5.26 -9.60 18.04
C ASN A 332 6.78 -9.66 18.26
N ALA A 333 7.60 -9.39 17.24
CA ALA A 333 9.05 -9.43 17.39
C ALA A 333 9.51 -8.43 18.45
N ASP A 334 10.27 -8.93 19.44
CA ASP A 334 10.75 -8.14 20.56
C ASP A 334 11.71 -7.03 20.08
N GLY A 335 11.39 -5.78 20.44
CA GLY A 335 12.25 -4.63 20.19
C GLY A 335 11.57 -3.32 20.56
N CYS A 336 12.33 -2.35 21.07
CA CYS A 336 11.78 -1.03 21.37
C CYS A 336 11.57 -0.16 20.12
N ASN A 337 12.09 -0.59 18.96
CA ASN A 337 12.11 0.22 17.76
C ASN A 337 10.83 0.01 16.91
N PRO A 338 10.07 1.07 16.56
CA PRO A 338 8.94 1.01 15.64
C PRO A 338 9.34 0.83 14.15
N GLY A 339 10.61 0.98 13.79
CA GLY A 339 11.07 0.82 12.41
C GLY A 339 12.46 1.40 12.14
N PHE A 340 12.78 1.71 10.90
CA PHE A 340 14.05 2.29 10.47
C PHE A 340 13.93 3.81 10.34
N ASN A 341 14.92 4.55 10.83
CA ASN A 341 15.09 5.96 10.45
C ASN A 341 15.78 6.01 9.09
N VAL A 342 15.06 6.48 8.07
CA VAL A 342 15.53 6.51 6.69
C VAL A 342 15.55 7.96 6.20
N SER A 343 16.69 8.36 5.64
CA SER A 343 16.82 9.60 4.89
C SER A 343 16.80 9.29 3.40
N PHE A 344 16.02 10.06 2.64
CA PHE A 344 15.89 9.88 1.19
C PHE A 344 15.81 11.23 0.49
N GLU A 345 16.20 11.27 -0.79
CA GLU A 345 16.13 12.47 -1.61
C GLU A 345 14.93 12.38 -2.57
N TRP A 346 14.16 13.46 -2.67
CA TRP A 346 13.10 13.59 -3.68
C TRP A 346 13.14 14.97 -4.32
N TYR A 347 13.43 15.01 -5.62
CA TYR A 347 13.64 16.24 -6.40
C TYR A 347 14.57 17.26 -5.72
N GLY A 348 15.74 16.80 -5.27
CA GLY A 348 16.76 17.66 -4.63
C GLY A 348 16.43 18.10 -3.20
N THR A 349 15.31 17.65 -2.63
CA THR A 349 14.97 17.88 -1.21
C THR A 349 15.19 16.61 -0.40
N ASN A 350 15.89 16.73 0.72
CA ASN A 350 16.10 15.63 1.64
C ASN A 350 14.94 15.53 2.64
N TYR A 351 14.47 14.30 2.84
CA TYR A 351 13.41 13.97 3.80
C TYR A 351 13.92 12.94 4.80
N GLU A 352 13.34 12.96 5.99
CA GLU A 352 13.56 11.95 7.02
C GLU A 352 12.24 11.35 7.45
N VAL A 353 12.20 10.04 7.53
CA VAL A 353 11.02 9.27 7.94
C VAL A 353 11.42 8.18 8.92
N THR A 354 10.45 7.80 9.74
CA THR A 354 10.50 6.52 10.44
C THR A 354 9.61 5.58 9.65
N SER A 355 10.19 4.51 9.09
CA SER A 355 9.50 3.60 8.18
C SER A 355 9.87 2.16 8.48
N ASP A 356 8.91 1.25 8.32
CA ASP A 356 9.13 -0.18 8.52
C ASP A 356 8.67 -0.97 7.30
N ILE A 357 9.07 -2.23 7.22
CA ILE A 357 8.75 -3.10 6.09
C ILE A 357 8.56 -4.55 6.54
N ILE A 358 7.48 -5.15 6.07
CA ILE A 358 7.13 -6.55 6.30
C ILE A 358 7.15 -7.26 4.96
N PHE A 359 7.92 -8.34 4.85
CA PHE A 359 7.95 -9.20 3.67
C PHE A 359 7.04 -10.41 3.87
N VAL A 360 6.02 -10.55 3.03
CA VAL A 360 5.17 -11.74 2.97
C VAL A 360 5.63 -12.56 1.77
N ILE A 361 6.45 -13.57 2.05
CA ILE A 361 7.08 -14.41 1.03
C ILE A 361 6.37 -15.77 1.02
N HIS A 362 5.78 -16.12 -0.13
CA HIS A 362 5.15 -17.41 -0.37
C HIS A 362 6.05 -18.31 -1.22
N SER A 363 6.20 -19.56 -0.78
CA SER A 363 7.13 -20.59 -1.29
C SER A 363 8.61 -20.18 -1.23
N ARG A 364 9.46 -21.05 -0.69
CA ARG A 364 10.92 -20.83 -0.62
C ARG A 364 11.66 -22.09 -0.97
#